data_AF-A0A7Z1AFI6-F1
#
_entry.id   AF-A0A7Z1AFI6-F1
#
_cell.length_a   1.000
_cell.length_b   1.000
_cell.length_c   1.000
_cell.angle_alpha   90.00
_cell.angle_beta   90.00
_cell.angle_gamma   90.00
#
_symmetry.space_group_name_H-M   'P 1'
#
loop_
_entity.id
_entity.type
_entity.pdbx_description
1 polymer ?
#
loop_
_entity_poly.entity_id
_entity_poly.type
_entity_poly.pdbx_seq_one_letter_code
_entity_poly.pdbx_strand_id
1 'polypeptide(L)'
;MSGKPAARVGDTILCSLPQVLPAVPPIPHAPPPGLPIILPGALTVWIGGRPAARMGDMSLCLTPIPVPNPILRGAFPVPIMNMPAARMSDQGTHPGSVIMPPCCPTVLIGLSGVTGNPRLGNQACQNMAAGRNPAPGSNDSGGNPIASNTPGQSYNNCGIESSRQIVQQATGSNPGQEAMMNTAIANNNASQPAIGSAGSGGPVTAANQAWYSGGTTSGQQVSILGNNGVPSSRIAPTSTGLQLSQFETALSQSRGVIANGDVAGLPGWGTQTGAHAVLVTGYEYDDDGNITHVIYNDTGIGACNQRATAAQFQNFLTIGANNAVANGFSPNGAAVTNNPIW
;
A
#
# COMPACT_ATOMS: atom_id res chain seq x y z
N MET A 1 2.17 -26.98 2.29
CA MET A 1 2.43 -26.03 1.18
C MET A 1 1.19 -26.03 0.29
N SER A 2 0.33 -25.01 0.38
CA SER A 2 -0.98 -24.94 -0.29
C SER A 2 -0.93 -24.51 -1.77
N GLY A 3 0.16 -24.81 -2.48
CA GLY A 3 0.34 -24.39 -3.86
C GLY A 3 -0.74 -24.96 -4.79
N LYS A 4 -1.36 -24.10 -5.61
CA LYS A 4 -2.33 -24.51 -6.63
C LYS A 4 -1.71 -24.46 -8.03
N PRO A 5 -2.13 -25.32 -8.98
CA PRO A 5 -1.66 -25.27 -10.37
C PRO A 5 -1.75 -23.87 -10.97
N ALA A 6 -0.66 -23.41 -11.60
CA ALA A 6 -0.56 -22.10 -12.22
C ALA A 6 -1.46 -22.00 -13.45
N ALA A 7 -2.25 -20.93 -13.55
CA ALA A 7 -3.10 -20.67 -14.70
C ALA A 7 -2.28 -20.06 -15.85
N ARG A 8 -2.70 -20.36 -17.08
CA ARG A 8 -2.07 -19.92 -18.32
C ARG A 8 -3.11 -19.42 -19.29
N VAL A 9 -2.66 -18.66 -20.28
CA VAL A 9 -3.48 -18.34 -21.44
C VAL A 9 -4.01 -19.63 -22.05
N GLY A 10 -5.31 -19.65 -22.27
CA GLY A 10 -6.11 -20.74 -22.79
C GLY A 10 -6.36 -21.90 -21.82
N ASP A 11 -6.09 -21.74 -20.52
CA ASP A 11 -6.78 -22.51 -19.48
C ASP A 11 -8.20 -21.93 -19.29
N THR A 12 -9.12 -22.71 -18.72
CA THR A 12 -10.56 -22.44 -18.80
C THR A 12 -11.09 -21.69 -17.58
N ILE A 13 -11.85 -20.61 -17.78
CA ILE A 13 -12.71 -20.00 -16.76
C ILE A 13 -14.15 -20.48 -16.96
N LEU A 14 -14.69 -21.19 -15.97
CA LEU A 14 -16.11 -21.50 -15.92
C LEU A 14 -16.86 -20.30 -15.36
N CYS A 15 -17.95 -19.90 -16.01
CA CYS A 15 -18.84 -18.85 -15.52
C CYS A 15 -20.27 -19.39 -15.52
N SER A 16 -20.92 -19.35 -14.36
CA SER A 16 -22.27 -19.88 -14.18
C SER A 16 -23.38 -18.92 -14.60
N LEU A 17 -23.04 -17.77 -15.20
CA LEU A 17 -24.05 -16.87 -15.76
C LEU A 17 -24.76 -17.56 -16.93
N PRO A 18 -26.10 -17.59 -16.95
CA PRO A 18 -26.87 -18.14 -18.05
C PRO A 18 -26.50 -17.45 -19.37
N GLN A 19 -25.98 -18.21 -20.34
CA GLN A 19 -25.75 -17.67 -21.67
C GLN A 19 -27.08 -17.66 -22.44
N VAL A 20 -27.61 -16.47 -22.69
CA VAL A 20 -28.75 -16.31 -23.59
C VAL A 20 -28.20 -16.27 -25.02
N LEU A 21 -28.10 -17.43 -25.66
CA LEU A 21 -27.83 -17.49 -27.09
C LEU A 21 -29.14 -17.11 -27.82
N PRO A 22 -29.11 -16.24 -28.85
CA PRO A 22 -30.27 -15.95 -29.68
C PRO A 22 -30.54 -17.15 -30.60
N ALA A 23 -31.04 -18.24 -30.03
CA ALA A 23 -31.44 -19.44 -30.74
C ALA A 23 -32.94 -19.65 -30.54
N VAL A 24 -33.65 -19.96 -31.63
CA VAL A 24 -35.05 -20.38 -31.63
C VAL A 24 -35.11 -21.78 -32.23
N PRO A 25 -35.51 -22.81 -31.47
CA PRO A 25 -35.98 -22.78 -30.08
C PRO A 25 -34.85 -22.50 -29.07
N PRO A 26 -35.16 -21.99 -27.86
CA PRO A 26 -34.16 -21.77 -26.81
C PRO A 26 -33.42 -23.06 -26.51
N ILE A 27 -32.09 -23.01 -26.57
CA ILE A 27 -31.23 -24.14 -26.20
C ILE A 27 -31.47 -24.40 -24.70
N PRO A 28 -31.67 -25.65 -24.24
CA PRO A 28 -31.78 -25.97 -22.83
C PRO A 28 -30.60 -25.34 -22.07
N HIS A 29 -30.88 -24.70 -20.92
CA HIS A 29 -29.93 -23.96 -20.09
C HIS A 29 -28.90 -24.90 -19.44
N ALA A 30 -28.11 -25.61 -20.24
CA ALA A 30 -26.89 -26.24 -19.77
C ALA A 30 -25.93 -25.12 -19.34
N PRO A 31 -25.25 -25.24 -18.18
CA PRO A 31 -24.21 -24.30 -17.83
C PRO A 31 -23.20 -24.23 -18.97
N PRO A 32 -22.74 -23.03 -19.35
CA PRO A 32 -21.89 -22.89 -20.51
C PRO A 32 -20.62 -23.74 -20.39
N PRO A 33 -20.08 -24.25 -21.51
CA PRO A 33 -18.69 -24.67 -21.49
C PRO A 33 -17.85 -23.46 -21.05
N GLY A 34 -16.98 -23.66 -20.06
CA GLY A 34 -16.07 -22.60 -19.63
C GLY A 34 -15.24 -22.09 -20.82
N LEU A 35 -14.84 -20.83 -20.75
CA LEU A 35 -14.19 -20.15 -21.87
C LEU A 35 -12.71 -19.90 -21.56
N PRO A 36 -11.84 -19.98 -22.58
CA PRO A 36 -10.41 -19.85 -22.38
C PRO A 36 -10.05 -18.45 -21.88
N ILE A 37 -9.03 -18.38 -21.03
CA ILE A 37 -8.31 -17.14 -20.75
C ILE A 37 -7.67 -16.70 -22.07
N ILE A 38 -7.99 -15.50 -22.53
CA ILE A 38 -7.48 -14.97 -23.79
C ILE A 38 -6.18 -14.18 -23.58
N LEU A 39 -5.46 -13.96 -24.67
CA LEU A 39 -4.26 -13.11 -24.72
C LEU A 39 -4.60 -11.67 -24.24
N PRO A 40 -3.63 -10.92 -23.69
CA PRO A 40 -2.18 -11.10 -23.85
C PRO A 40 -1.50 -12.08 -22.87
N GLY A 41 -2.03 -12.26 -21.65
CA GLY A 41 -1.27 -12.96 -20.60
C GLY A 41 0.09 -12.29 -20.33
N ALA A 42 1.01 -13.04 -19.72
CA ALA A 42 2.41 -12.63 -19.56
C ALA A 42 3.26 -13.10 -20.76
N LEU A 43 3.41 -12.24 -21.78
CA LEU A 43 4.11 -12.59 -23.03
C LEU A 43 5.58 -13.01 -22.85
N THR A 44 6.21 -12.64 -21.74
CA THR A 44 7.61 -12.94 -21.42
C THR A 44 7.79 -14.06 -20.40
N VAL A 45 6.70 -14.54 -19.77
CA VAL A 45 6.76 -15.56 -18.72
C VAL A 45 5.94 -16.76 -19.15
N TRP A 46 6.62 -17.86 -19.41
CA TRP A 46 6.05 -19.08 -19.94
C TRP A 46 5.96 -20.15 -18.86
N ILE A 47 4.75 -20.68 -18.65
CA ILE A 47 4.49 -21.76 -17.70
C ILE A 47 3.98 -22.96 -18.51
N GLY A 48 4.67 -24.09 -18.44
CA GLY A 48 4.29 -25.30 -19.19
C GLY A 48 4.11 -25.05 -20.69
N GLY A 49 4.94 -24.20 -21.29
CA GLY A 49 4.91 -23.89 -22.71
C GLY A 49 3.81 -22.93 -23.18
N ARG A 50 3.10 -22.24 -22.28
CA ARG A 50 2.11 -21.20 -22.63
C ARG A 50 2.36 -19.93 -21.81
N PRO A 51 1.97 -18.73 -22.29
CA PRO A 51 2.05 -17.51 -21.50
C PRO A 51 1.29 -17.66 -20.17
N ALA A 52 1.89 -17.22 -19.06
CA ALA A 52 1.27 -17.27 -17.74
C ALA A 52 0.07 -16.32 -17.66
N ALA A 53 -1.00 -16.71 -16.95
CA ALA A 53 -2.14 -15.86 -16.67
C ALA A 53 -1.97 -15.14 -15.32
N ARG A 54 -2.61 -13.97 -15.20
CA ARG A 54 -2.47 -13.05 -14.08
C ARG A 54 -3.81 -12.42 -13.74
N MET A 55 -3.90 -11.79 -12.58
CA MET A 55 -5.01 -10.90 -12.25
C MET A 55 -5.19 -9.85 -13.36
N GLY A 56 -6.42 -9.65 -13.81
CA GLY A 56 -6.78 -8.77 -14.92
C GLY A 56 -6.77 -9.42 -16.31
N ASP A 57 -6.06 -10.53 -16.53
CA ASP A 57 -6.28 -11.35 -17.74
C ASP A 57 -7.71 -11.92 -17.68
N MET A 58 -8.33 -12.21 -18.82
CA MET A 58 -9.78 -12.40 -18.88
C MET A 58 -10.20 -13.52 -19.81
N SER A 59 -11.41 -14.04 -19.62
CA SER A 59 -12.17 -14.71 -20.68
C SER A 59 -13.28 -13.80 -21.19
N LEU A 60 -13.88 -14.11 -22.34
CA LEU A 60 -15.02 -13.38 -22.88
C LEU A 60 -16.27 -14.26 -22.75
N CYS A 61 -17.21 -13.91 -21.90
CA CYS A 61 -18.48 -14.64 -21.79
C CYS A 61 -19.34 -14.42 -23.03
N LEU A 62 -19.87 -15.51 -23.59
CA LEU A 62 -20.77 -15.47 -24.75
C LEU A 62 -22.19 -15.13 -24.31
N THR A 63 -22.47 -13.84 -24.13
CA THR A 63 -23.86 -13.33 -24.16
C THR A 63 -24.09 -12.62 -25.50
N PRO A 64 -25.31 -12.11 -25.84
CA PRO A 64 -25.52 -11.37 -27.09
C PRO A 64 -24.50 -10.24 -27.32
N ILE A 65 -23.89 -9.74 -26.25
CA ILE A 65 -22.68 -8.90 -26.29
C ILE A 65 -21.59 -9.63 -25.48
N PRO A 66 -20.38 -9.87 -26.02
CA PRO A 66 -19.28 -10.46 -25.26
C PRO A 66 -18.98 -9.61 -24.02
N VAL A 67 -19.17 -10.19 -22.84
CA VAL A 67 -18.87 -9.50 -21.58
C VAL A 67 -17.53 -10.00 -21.06
N PRO A 68 -16.53 -9.11 -20.87
CA PRO A 68 -15.28 -9.48 -20.25
C PRO A 68 -15.50 -10.05 -18.86
N ASN A 69 -14.85 -11.18 -18.57
CA ASN A 69 -14.73 -11.75 -17.24
C ASN A 69 -13.26 -11.74 -16.78
N PRO A 70 -12.70 -10.59 -16.36
CA PRO A 70 -11.35 -10.53 -15.83
C PRO A 70 -11.19 -11.36 -14.56
N ILE A 71 -10.01 -11.96 -14.41
CA ILE A 71 -9.58 -12.63 -13.19
C ILE A 71 -9.42 -11.57 -12.11
N LEU A 72 -10.19 -11.71 -11.04
CA LEU A 72 -10.28 -10.76 -9.93
C LEU A 72 -9.28 -11.05 -8.81
N ARG A 73 -8.87 -12.31 -8.63
CA ARG A 73 -7.90 -12.72 -7.61
C ARG A 73 -6.67 -13.39 -8.21
N GLY A 74 -5.55 -13.25 -7.52
CA GLY A 74 -4.30 -13.95 -7.83
C GLY A 74 -3.41 -14.03 -6.60
N ALA A 75 -2.18 -14.55 -6.77
CA ALA A 75 -1.18 -14.65 -5.72
C ALA A 75 -0.31 -13.38 -5.63
N PHE A 76 -0.63 -12.48 -4.69
CA PHE A 76 0.12 -11.24 -4.47
C PHE A 76 1.61 -11.42 -4.14
N PRO A 77 2.04 -12.48 -3.43
CA PRO A 77 3.47 -12.75 -3.23
C PRO A 77 4.20 -13.27 -4.48
N VAL A 78 3.48 -13.63 -5.55
CA VAL A 78 4.07 -14.16 -6.79
C VAL A 78 3.66 -13.26 -7.96
N PRO A 79 4.23 -12.05 -8.07
CA PRO A 79 3.94 -11.16 -9.18
C PRO A 79 4.57 -11.71 -10.47
N ILE A 80 3.78 -11.74 -11.55
CA ILE A 80 4.24 -12.00 -12.91
C ILE A 80 3.98 -10.73 -13.70
N MET A 81 5.03 -10.10 -14.25
CA MET A 81 4.89 -8.85 -15.00
C MET A 81 4.07 -7.79 -14.23
N ASN A 82 4.41 -7.60 -12.95
CA ASN A 82 3.79 -6.63 -12.02
C ASN A 82 2.28 -6.86 -11.72
N MET A 83 1.75 -8.04 -12.00
CA MET A 83 0.40 -8.43 -11.60
C MET A 83 0.44 -9.75 -10.84
N PRO A 84 -0.39 -9.95 -9.80
CA PRO A 84 -0.52 -11.23 -9.10
C PRO A 84 -0.75 -12.40 -10.07
N ALA A 85 0.00 -13.49 -9.92
CA ALA A 85 -0.18 -14.67 -10.77
C ALA A 85 -1.55 -15.33 -10.55
N ALA A 86 -2.22 -15.72 -11.62
CA ALA A 86 -3.48 -16.45 -11.56
C ALA A 86 -3.24 -17.96 -11.43
N ARG A 87 -4.16 -18.65 -10.76
CA ARG A 87 -4.05 -20.06 -10.40
C ARG A 87 -5.40 -20.75 -10.50
N MET A 88 -5.37 -22.07 -10.49
CA MET A 88 -6.59 -22.86 -10.36
C MET A 88 -7.43 -22.39 -9.17
N SER A 89 -8.75 -22.31 -9.39
CA SER A 89 -9.74 -21.82 -8.43
C SER A 89 -9.73 -20.33 -8.12
N ASP A 90 -8.86 -19.51 -8.72
CA ASP A 90 -9.01 -18.06 -8.61
C ASP A 90 -10.28 -17.59 -9.36
N GLN A 91 -10.92 -16.55 -8.85
CA GLN A 91 -12.26 -16.11 -9.29
C GLN A 91 -12.17 -15.00 -10.33
N GLY A 92 -13.15 -14.95 -11.24
CA GLY A 92 -13.37 -13.82 -12.14
C GLY A 92 -14.34 -12.78 -11.56
N THR A 93 -14.54 -11.67 -12.26
CA THR A 93 -15.50 -10.62 -11.87
C THR A 93 -16.94 -11.08 -11.96
N HIS A 94 -17.24 -12.07 -12.80
CA HIS A 94 -18.58 -12.64 -12.88
C HIS A 94 -18.86 -13.51 -11.65
N PRO A 95 -20.06 -13.38 -11.03
CA PRO A 95 -20.43 -14.18 -9.86
C PRO A 95 -20.27 -15.68 -10.09
N GLY A 96 -19.59 -16.34 -9.16
CA GLY A 96 -19.34 -17.79 -9.21
C GLY A 96 -18.37 -18.23 -10.32
N SER A 97 -17.76 -17.30 -11.06
CA SER A 97 -16.78 -17.68 -12.07
C SER A 97 -15.44 -18.06 -11.48
N VAL A 98 -14.81 -19.08 -12.05
CA VAL A 98 -13.65 -19.73 -11.46
C VAL A 98 -12.74 -20.36 -12.53
N ILE A 99 -11.43 -20.27 -12.33
CA ILE A 99 -10.45 -20.98 -13.16
C ILE A 99 -10.51 -22.49 -12.86
N MET A 100 -10.74 -23.28 -13.90
CA MET A 100 -10.94 -24.72 -13.83
C MET A 100 -9.64 -25.51 -13.98
N PRO A 101 -9.57 -26.75 -13.46
CA PRO A 101 -8.49 -27.69 -13.76
C PRO A 101 -8.37 -27.99 -15.28
N PRO A 102 -7.20 -28.47 -15.76
CA PRO A 102 -6.03 -28.86 -14.96
C PRO A 102 -5.01 -27.73 -14.72
N CYS A 103 -5.13 -26.60 -15.41
CA CYS A 103 -4.09 -25.56 -15.43
C CYS A 103 -2.70 -26.16 -15.74
N CYS A 104 -1.61 -25.63 -15.19
CA CYS A 104 -0.30 -26.28 -15.22
C CYS A 104 -0.02 -27.07 -13.91
N PRO A 105 -0.23 -28.39 -13.87
CA PRO A 105 -0.11 -29.16 -12.63
C PRO A 105 1.35 -29.30 -12.13
N THR A 106 2.34 -29.07 -12.98
CA THR A 106 3.77 -29.15 -12.63
C THR A 106 4.31 -27.86 -12.03
N VAL A 107 3.55 -26.76 -12.05
CA VAL A 107 3.93 -25.47 -11.48
C VAL A 107 2.88 -25.06 -10.48
N LEU A 108 3.23 -25.13 -9.19
CA LEU A 108 2.34 -24.80 -8.08
C LEU A 108 2.66 -23.41 -7.52
N ILE A 109 1.66 -22.53 -7.47
CA ILE A 109 1.79 -21.17 -6.94
C ILE A 109 1.06 -21.09 -5.60
N GLY A 110 1.78 -20.74 -4.53
CA GLY A 110 1.25 -20.55 -3.19
C GLY A 110 0.67 -19.14 -2.96
N LEU A 111 -0.14 -19.00 -1.91
CA LEU A 111 -0.58 -17.69 -1.42
C LEU A 111 0.21 -17.20 -0.21
N SER A 112 0.84 -18.09 0.54
CA SER A 112 1.69 -17.67 1.64
C SER A 112 2.98 -17.06 1.10
N GLY A 113 3.42 -15.98 1.74
CA GLY A 113 4.63 -15.27 1.38
C GLY A 113 4.58 -13.82 1.82
N VAL A 114 5.56 -13.06 1.34
CA VAL A 114 5.72 -11.64 1.64
C VAL A 114 5.66 -10.86 0.34
N THR A 115 4.85 -9.80 0.31
CA THR A 115 4.83 -8.83 -0.79
C THR A 115 5.51 -7.53 -0.38
N GLY A 116 5.85 -6.67 -1.34
CA GLY A 116 6.72 -5.52 -1.11
C GLY A 116 8.19 -5.93 -0.92
N ASN A 117 8.98 -5.05 -0.31
CA ASN A 117 10.40 -5.31 -0.06
C ASN A 117 10.81 -4.82 1.35
N PRO A 118 10.44 -5.55 2.40
CA PRO A 118 10.82 -5.20 3.77
C PRO A 118 12.33 -5.04 3.97
N ARG A 119 13.16 -5.77 3.22
CA ARG A 119 14.62 -5.69 3.32
C ARG A 119 15.12 -4.30 2.90
N LEU A 120 14.77 -3.85 1.69
CA LEU A 120 15.18 -2.53 1.22
C LEU A 120 14.47 -1.42 1.99
N GLY A 121 13.21 -1.63 2.37
CA GLY A 121 12.48 -0.71 3.24
C GLY A 121 13.18 -0.48 4.59
N ASN A 122 13.65 -1.55 5.24
CA ASN A 122 14.41 -1.46 6.48
C ASN A 122 15.73 -0.69 6.27
N GLN A 123 16.48 -1.02 5.22
CA GLN A 123 17.73 -0.34 4.90
C GLN A 123 17.52 1.16 4.63
N ALA A 124 16.47 1.52 3.88
CA ALA A 124 16.13 2.91 3.62
C ALA A 124 15.83 3.67 4.92
N CYS A 125 15.05 3.09 5.83
CA CYS A 125 14.76 3.68 7.14
C CYS A 125 16.01 3.87 8.01
N GLN A 126 16.88 2.86 8.07
CA GLN A 126 18.13 2.95 8.84
C GLN A 126 19.05 4.05 8.30
N ASN A 127 19.13 4.18 6.97
CA ASN A 127 19.93 5.23 6.33
C ASN A 127 19.39 6.64 6.58
N MET A 128 18.09 6.77 6.90
CA MET A 128 17.47 8.07 7.15
C MET A 128 17.89 8.69 8.48
N ALA A 129 18.51 7.95 9.40
CA ALA A 129 19.16 8.61 10.54
C ALA A 129 20.12 9.71 10.02
N ALA A 130 20.93 9.41 9.00
CA ALA A 130 21.72 10.41 8.32
C ALA A 130 20.83 11.51 7.70
N GLY A 131 21.13 12.76 8.05
CA GLY A 131 20.42 13.94 7.53
C GLY A 131 19.29 14.44 8.43
N ARG A 132 19.14 13.92 9.66
CA ARG A 132 18.35 14.55 10.72
C ARG A 132 19.25 15.46 11.53
N ASN A 133 19.30 16.74 11.18
CA ASN A 133 20.22 17.70 11.77
C ASN A 133 19.46 18.88 12.37
N PRO A 134 18.72 18.65 13.49
CA PRO A 134 18.03 19.73 14.16
C PRO A 134 19.00 20.83 14.59
N ALA A 135 18.54 22.08 14.54
CA ALA A 135 19.36 23.22 14.88
C ALA A 135 19.88 23.12 16.33
N PRO A 136 21.11 23.58 16.64
CA PRO A 136 21.63 23.57 18.00
C PRO A 136 20.66 24.22 18.99
N GLY A 137 20.37 23.52 20.10
CA GLY A 137 19.42 23.99 21.12
C GLY A 137 17.95 23.64 20.83
N SER A 138 17.64 22.88 19.77
CA SER A 138 16.31 22.32 19.56
C SER A 138 15.96 21.34 20.67
N ASN A 139 14.77 21.47 21.24
CA ASN A 139 14.26 20.61 22.30
C ASN A 139 12.95 19.92 21.88
N ASP A 140 12.73 18.71 22.40
CA ASP A 140 11.45 17.99 22.28
C ASP A 140 10.35 18.66 23.12
N SER A 141 9.13 18.10 23.10
CA SER A 141 8.01 18.60 23.92
C SER A 141 8.25 18.52 25.44
N GLY A 142 9.19 17.69 25.90
CA GLY A 142 9.60 17.59 27.30
C GLY A 142 10.74 18.53 27.68
N GLY A 143 11.29 19.29 26.73
CA GLY A 143 12.43 20.18 26.94
C GLY A 143 13.80 19.49 26.83
N ASN A 144 13.85 18.23 26.39
CA ASN A 144 15.12 17.52 26.21
C ASN A 144 15.77 17.90 24.87
N PRO A 145 17.10 18.06 24.81
CA PRO A 145 17.80 18.34 23.55
C PRO A 145 17.60 17.24 22.51
N ILE A 146 17.32 17.63 21.28
CA ILE A 146 17.16 16.70 20.16
C ILE A 146 18.53 16.47 19.52
N ALA A 147 19.01 15.23 19.57
CA ALA A 147 20.28 14.85 18.95
C ALA A 147 20.18 14.80 17.42
N SER A 148 21.30 15.00 16.74
CA SER A 148 21.40 14.74 15.31
C SER A 148 21.56 13.25 15.02
N ASN A 149 21.16 12.85 13.81
CA ASN A 149 21.22 11.49 13.31
C ASN A 149 20.54 10.44 14.21
N THR A 150 19.44 10.83 14.86
CA THR A 150 18.62 9.94 15.68
C THR A 150 17.91 8.89 14.81
N PRO A 151 17.58 7.70 15.35
CA PRO A 151 16.70 6.74 14.67
C PRO A 151 15.26 7.24 14.47
N GLY A 152 14.77 8.09 15.38
CA GLY A 152 13.48 8.78 15.28
C GLY A 152 13.54 10.11 14.56
N GLN A 153 12.39 10.55 14.06
CA GLN A 153 12.17 11.88 13.51
C GLN A 153 12.40 12.96 14.58
N SER A 154 12.81 14.17 14.16
CA SER A 154 13.09 15.26 15.11
C SER A 154 11.91 16.19 15.36
N TYR A 155 10.82 16.10 14.61
CA TYR A 155 9.67 17.00 14.73
C TYR A 155 8.36 16.23 14.57
N ASN A 156 7.22 16.91 14.56
CA ASN A 156 5.93 16.32 14.18
C ASN A 156 5.79 16.13 12.64
N ASN A 157 6.82 15.54 12.02
CA ASN A 157 7.01 15.49 10.58
C ASN A 157 7.05 14.05 10.00
N CYS A 158 6.37 13.09 10.63
CA CYS A 158 6.34 11.68 10.23
C CYS A 158 6.02 11.44 8.74
N GLY A 159 5.12 12.24 8.15
CA GLY A 159 4.80 12.14 6.72
C GLY A 159 5.91 12.64 5.81
N ILE A 160 6.67 13.66 6.25
CA ILE A 160 7.88 14.14 5.55
C ILE A 160 8.98 13.08 5.65
N GLU A 161 9.19 12.50 6.82
CA GLU A 161 10.22 11.47 7.02
C GLU A 161 9.91 10.16 6.30
N SER A 162 8.63 9.77 6.23
CA SER A 162 8.18 8.68 5.36
C SER A 162 8.39 9.00 3.88
N SER A 163 8.15 10.25 3.47
CA SER A 163 8.43 10.71 2.10
C SER A 163 9.93 10.71 1.79
N ARG A 164 10.78 11.09 2.74
CA ARG A 164 12.24 11.13 2.56
C ARG A 164 12.83 9.73 2.33
N GLN A 165 12.32 8.71 3.03
CA GLN A 165 12.67 7.31 2.76
C GLN A 165 12.36 6.91 1.30
N ILE A 166 11.17 7.27 0.81
CA ILE A 166 10.76 7.00 -0.57
C ILE A 166 11.65 7.75 -1.57
N VAL A 167 11.93 9.04 -1.32
CA VAL A 167 12.76 9.87 -2.20
C VAL A 167 14.18 9.31 -2.29
N GLN A 168 14.78 8.95 -1.15
CA GLN A 168 16.10 8.33 -1.12
C GLN A 168 16.13 7.05 -1.95
N GLN A 169 15.12 6.20 -1.76
CA GLN A 169 15.05 4.93 -2.48
C GLN A 169 14.87 5.15 -3.99
N ALA A 170 13.96 6.04 -4.39
CA ALA A 170 13.59 6.23 -5.79
C ALA A 170 14.63 7.02 -6.59
N THR A 171 15.36 7.93 -5.94
CA THR A 171 16.23 8.92 -6.63
C THR A 171 17.70 8.81 -6.23
N GLY A 172 18.03 8.08 -5.17
CA GLY A 172 19.36 8.09 -4.57
C GLY A 172 19.70 9.34 -3.76
N SER A 173 18.83 10.35 -3.71
CA SER A 173 19.09 11.63 -3.04
C SER A 173 18.61 11.63 -1.59
N ASN A 174 19.45 12.11 -0.66
CA ASN A 174 19.06 12.42 0.72
C ASN A 174 18.95 13.94 0.88
N PRO A 175 17.77 14.56 0.75
CA PRO A 175 17.62 16.00 0.89
C PRO A 175 17.86 16.49 2.33
N GLY A 176 17.88 15.58 3.31
CA GLY A 176 17.89 15.94 4.73
C GLY A 176 16.50 16.36 5.23
N GLN A 177 16.28 16.14 6.52
CA GLN A 177 14.98 16.37 7.17
C GLN A 177 14.61 17.86 7.16
N GLU A 178 15.54 18.73 7.55
CA GLU A 178 15.30 20.16 7.69
C GLU A 178 15.03 20.82 6.33
N ALA A 179 15.83 20.51 5.31
CA ALA A 179 15.65 21.10 3.99
C ALA A 179 14.33 20.64 3.34
N MET A 180 13.99 19.35 3.46
CA MET A 180 12.73 18.83 2.95
C MET A 180 11.53 19.41 3.71
N MET A 181 11.61 19.54 5.03
CA MET A 181 10.55 20.14 5.84
C MET A 181 10.36 21.61 5.52
N ASN A 182 11.43 22.41 5.46
CA ASN A 182 11.34 23.84 5.14
C ASN A 182 10.76 24.06 3.74
N THR A 183 11.17 23.23 2.77
CA THR A 183 10.61 23.27 1.41
C THR A 183 9.14 22.88 1.40
N ALA A 184 8.73 21.87 2.19
CA ALA A 184 7.34 21.47 2.30
C ALA A 184 6.48 22.59 2.89
N ILE A 185 6.93 23.23 3.98
CA ILE A 185 6.24 24.37 4.62
C ILE A 185 6.12 25.54 3.63
N ALA A 186 7.21 25.92 2.98
CA ALA A 186 7.22 27.04 2.01
C ALA A 186 6.26 26.83 0.84
N ASN A 187 6.01 25.56 0.47
CA ASN A 187 5.06 25.19 -0.58
C ASN A 187 3.64 24.90 -0.07
N ASN A 188 3.32 25.22 1.18
CA ASN A 188 2.04 24.89 1.84
C ASN A 188 1.71 23.37 1.86
N ASN A 189 2.74 22.54 1.75
CA ASN A 189 2.64 21.08 1.81
C ASN A 189 2.96 20.52 3.20
N ALA A 190 3.15 21.35 4.21
CA ALA A 190 3.26 20.90 5.59
C ALA A 190 2.76 22.00 6.53
N SER A 191 2.27 21.61 7.70
CA SER A 191 1.81 22.55 8.71
C SER A 191 2.98 23.29 9.36
N GLN A 192 2.73 24.55 9.69
CA GLN A 192 3.53 25.34 10.61
C GLN A 192 2.55 26.14 11.48
N PRO A 193 2.28 25.71 12.72
CA PRO A 193 1.31 26.41 13.56
C PRO A 193 1.82 27.81 13.94
N ALA A 194 0.91 28.77 14.08
CA ALA A 194 1.27 30.15 14.41
C ALA A 194 1.80 30.26 15.84
N ILE A 195 2.80 31.12 16.06
CA ILE A 195 3.25 31.44 17.41
C ILE A 195 2.08 32.03 18.20
N GLY A 196 1.85 31.52 19.40
CA GLY A 196 0.72 31.85 20.27
C GLY A 196 -0.49 30.92 20.12
N SER A 197 -0.52 30.01 19.14
CA SER A 197 -1.59 29.01 19.02
C SER A 197 -1.43 27.88 20.04
N ALA A 198 -2.49 27.09 20.23
CA ALA A 198 -2.39 25.82 20.96
C ALA A 198 -1.75 24.75 20.07
N GLY A 199 -0.69 24.10 20.56
CA GLY A 199 -0.07 22.91 19.96
C GLY A 199 -0.43 21.65 20.73
N SER A 200 -0.07 20.48 20.18
CA SER A 200 -0.21 19.16 20.80
C SER A 200 0.73 18.99 22.00
N GLY A 201 0.46 19.68 23.10
CA GLY A 201 1.25 19.63 24.33
C GLY A 201 1.54 20.99 24.99
N GLY A 202 0.98 22.09 24.47
CA GLY A 202 1.16 23.42 25.08
C GLY A 202 1.10 24.56 24.06
N PRO A 203 1.33 25.81 24.50
CA PRO A 203 1.38 26.95 23.59
C PRO A 203 2.58 26.85 22.64
N VAL A 204 2.34 27.22 21.39
CA VAL A 204 3.38 27.35 20.37
C VAL A 204 4.14 28.65 20.62
N THR A 205 5.46 28.55 20.79
CA THR A 205 6.39 29.66 20.99
C THR A 205 7.42 29.66 19.86
N ALA A 206 8.16 30.76 19.70
CA ALA A 206 9.27 30.79 18.75
C ALA A 206 10.30 29.67 18.99
N ALA A 207 10.49 29.25 20.25
CA ALA A 207 11.47 28.24 20.62
C ALA A 207 11.04 26.80 20.28
N ASN A 208 9.73 26.52 20.25
CA ASN A 208 9.21 25.16 20.03
C ASN A 208 8.37 25.02 18.74
N GLN A 209 8.19 26.08 17.95
CA GLN A 209 7.38 26.03 16.73
C GLN A 209 7.85 24.95 15.75
N ALA A 210 9.17 24.80 15.59
CA ALA A 210 9.75 23.77 14.71
C ALA A 210 9.31 22.36 15.12
N TRP A 211 9.27 22.07 16.43
CA TRP A 211 8.78 20.79 16.96
C TRP A 211 7.33 20.50 16.57
N TYR A 212 6.47 21.52 16.63
CA TYR A 212 5.05 21.41 16.26
C TYR A 212 4.78 21.43 14.74
N SER A 213 5.80 21.61 13.93
CA SER A 213 5.66 21.73 12.47
C SER A 213 5.87 20.40 11.75
N GLY A 214 5.48 20.36 10.48
CA GLY A 214 5.73 19.21 9.60
C GLY A 214 4.56 18.24 9.44
N GLY A 215 3.40 18.53 10.03
CA GLY A 215 2.20 17.72 9.84
C GLY A 215 1.76 17.75 8.38
N THR A 216 1.35 16.59 7.83
CA THR A 216 0.97 16.46 6.42
C THR A 216 -0.29 15.63 6.25
N THR A 217 -1.07 15.93 5.21
CA THR A 217 -2.10 15.04 4.66
C THR A 217 -1.53 14.19 3.53
N SER A 218 -2.24 13.14 3.09
CA SER A 218 -1.75 12.29 1.99
C SER A 218 -1.53 12.99 0.65
N GLY A 219 -2.14 14.15 0.41
CA GLY A 219 -1.93 14.89 -0.85
C GLY A 219 -0.80 15.86 -0.75
N GLN A 220 -0.61 16.41 0.44
CA GLN A 220 0.61 17.12 0.74
C GLN A 220 1.81 16.18 0.65
N GLN A 221 1.69 14.92 1.09
CA GLN A 221 2.70 13.88 0.86
C GLN A 221 2.92 13.60 -0.63
N VAL A 222 1.86 13.48 -1.44
CA VAL A 222 1.98 13.36 -2.91
C VAL A 222 2.71 14.56 -3.52
N SER A 223 2.40 15.79 -3.10
CA SER A 223 3.09 16.99 -3.54
C SER A 223 4.55 17.02 -3.12
N ILE A 224 4.88 16.61 -1.89
CA ILE A 224 6.26 16.51 -1.38
C ILE A 224 7.05 15.52 -2.23
N LEU A 225 6.50 14.33 -2.49
CA LEU A 225 7.12 13.32 -3.35
C LEU A 225 7.33 13.85 -4.77
N GLY A 226 6.32 14.49 -5.36
CA GLY A 226 6.40 15.09 -6.69
C GLY A 226 7.47 16.19 -6.79
N ASN A 227 7.54 17.08 -5.80
CA ASN A 227 8.56 18.14 -5.72
C ASN A 227 9.99 17.58 -5.60
N ASN A 228 10.13 16.31 -5.19
CA ASN A 228 11.41 15.62 -5.08
C ASN A 228 11.60 14.56 -6.19
N GLY A 229 10.88 14.69 -7.31
CA GLY A 229 11.08 13.85 -8.49
C GLY A 229 10.48 12.45 -8.41
N VAL A 230 9.55 12.20 -7.48
CA VAL A 230 8.87 10.91 -7.32
C VAL A 230 7.39 11.05 -7.68
N PRO A 231 6.99 10.73 -8.94
CA PRO A 231 5.59 10.73 -9.33
C PRO A 231 4.76 9.84 -8.42
N SER A 232 3.69 10.41 -7.86
CA SER A 232 2.86 9.77 -6.83
C SER A 232 1.39 10.12 -7.03
N SER A 233 0.52 9.31 -6.45
CA SER A 233 -0.94 9.47 -6.48
C SER A 233 -1.53 9.23 -5.09
N ARG A 234 -2.78 9.64 -4.89
CA ARG A 234 -3.53 9.35 -3.67
C ARG A 234 -4.33 8.06 -3.83
N ILE A 235 -4.32 7.24 -2.80
CA ILE A 235 -5.35 6.23 -2.55
C ILE A 235 -6.44 6.92 -1.74
N ALA A 236 -7.64 7.04 -2.31
CA ALA A 236 -8.79 7.62 -1.64
C ALA A 236 -9.25 6.71 -0.48
N PRO A 237 -9.57 7.26 0.69
CA PRO A 237 -10.13 6.48 1.79
C PRO A 237 -11.59 6.11 1.51
N THR A 238 -12.08 5.08 2.20
CA THR A 238 -13.52 4.79 2.27
C THR A 238 -14.19 5.61 3.35
N SER A 239 -15.52 5.53 3.48
CA SER A 239 -16.26 6.17 4.57
C SER A 239 -15.83 5.68 5.96
N THR A 240 -15.25 4.48 6.05
CA THR A 240 -14.74 3.89 7.30
C THR A 240 -13.21 3.95 7.38
N GLY A 241 -12.57 4.79 6.55
CA GLY A 241 -11.11 4.91 6.48
C GLY A 241 -10.47 4.02 5.43
N LEU A 242 -9.13 3.99 5.43
CA LEU A 242 -8.36 3.12 4.53
C LEU A 242 -8.53 1.66 4.93
N GLN A 243 -8.52 0.77 3.94
CA GLN A 243 -8.54 -0.67 4.13
C GLN A 243 -7.23 -1.29 3.66
N LEU A 244 -6.72 -2.32 4.35
CA LEU A 244 -5.47 -2.98 3.97
C LEU A 244 -5.46 -3.47 2.51
N SER A 245 -6.62 -3.92 2.01
CA SER A 245 -6.81 -4.39 0.63
C SER A 245 -6.50 -3.32 -0.42
N GLN A 246 -6.61 -2.03 -0.07
CA GLN A 246 -6.31 -0.94 -0.98
C GLN A 246 -4.80 -0.82 -1.30
N PHE A 247 -3.92 -1.43 -0.49
CA PHE A 247 -2.47 -1.33 -0.67
C PHE A 247 -1.87 -2.55 -1.38
N GLU A 248 -2.56 -3.68 -1.45
CA GLU A 248 -2.01 -4.96 -1.93
C GLU A 248 -1.46 -4.88 -3.35
N THR A 249 -2.18 -4.20 -4.25
CA THR A 249 -1.71 -4.00 -5.63
C THR A 249 -0.45 -3.14 -5.66
N ALA A 250 -0.37 -2.08 -4.85
CA ALA A 250 0.82 -1.23 -4.81
C ALA A 250 2.04 -2.01 -4.27
N LEU A 251 1.87 -2.73 -3.17
CA LEU A 251 2.97 -3.47 -2.54
C LEU A 251 3.44 -4.66 -3.42
N SER A 252 2.53 -5.36 -4.10
CA SER A 252 2.91 -6.42 -5.07
C SER A 252 3.61 -5.90 -6.32
N GLN A 253 3.49 -4.60 -6.59
CA GLN A 253 4.20 -3.90 -7.65
C GLN A 253 5.47 -3.21 -7.14
N SER A 254 5.92 -3.50 -5.92
CA SER A 254 7.08 -2.85 -5.30
C SER A 254 6.97 -1.31 -5.23
N ARG A 255 5.75 -0.77 -5.12
CA ARG A 255 5.49 0.67 -4.99
C ARG A 255 5.50 1.07 -3.51
N GLY A 256 5.95 2.28 -3.22
CA GLY A 256 5.98 2.82 -1.85
C GLY A 256 4.60 3.33 -1.43
N VAL A 257 4.17 3.03 -0.20
CA VAL A 257 2.88 3.46 0.36
C VAL A 257 3.09 4.16 1.71
N ILE A 258 2.66 5.41 1.82
CA ILE A 258 2.58 6.13 3.10
C ILE A 258 1.15 6.02 3.62
N ALA A 259 0.98 5.25 4.69
CA ALA A 259 -0.30 5.06 5.35
C ALA A 259 -0.48 6.09 6.47
N ASN A 260 -1.67 6.68 6.56
CA ASN A 260 -2.02 7.65 7.59
C ASN A 260 -3.08 7.05 8.51
N GLY A 261 -2.94 7.28 9.81
CA GLY A 261 -3.81 6.70 10.84
C GLY A 261 -3.57 7.35 12.20
N ASP A 262 -3.90 6.62 13.27
CA ASP A 262 -3.67 7.05 14.66
C ASP A 262 -2.85 6.03 15.44
N VAL A 263 -1.78 6.50 16.10
CA VAL A 263 -0.81 5.64 16.82
C VAL A 263 -1.43 4.74 17.88
N ALA A 264 -2.64 5.04 18.35
CA ALA A 264 -3.39 4.18 19.27
C ALA A 264 -3.59 2.75 18.73
N GLY A 265 -3.55 2.56 17.42
CA GLY A 265 -3.66 1.24 16.77
C GLY A 265 -2.33 0.52 16.54
N LEU A 266 -1.18 1.16 16.81
CA LEU A 266 0.14 0.59 16.52
C LEU A 266 0.84 0.05 17.78
N PRO A 267 1.59 -1.06 17.66
CA PRO A 267 2.50 -1.48 18.72
C PRO A 267 3.60 -0.45 18.97
N GLY A 268 4.12 -0.40 20.19
CA GLY A 268 5.24 0.48 20.57
C GLY A 268 4.84 1.87 21.11
N TRP A 269 3.60 2.29 20.91
CA TRP A 269 3.12 3.62 21.34
C TRP A 269 2.44 3.65 22.71
N GLY A 270 2.23 2.49 23.34
CA GLY A 270 1.60 2.39 24.66
C GLY A 270 0.17 2.97 24.65
N THR A 271 -0.09 3.96 25.50
CA THR A 271 -1.40 4.65 25.59
C THR A 271 -1.44 5.96 24.81
N GLN A 272 -0.41 6.27 24.02
CA GLN A 272 -0.38 7.50 23.23
C GLN A 272 -1.40 7.46 22.10
N THR A 273 -1.91 8.63 21.73
CA THR A 273 -2.86 8.82 20.63
C THR A 273 -2.42 10.03 19.80
N GLY A 274 -2.81 10.05 18.53
CA GLY A 274 -2.45 11.14 17.63
C GLY A 274 -2.29 10.70 16.19
N ALA A 275 -2.61 11.62 15.28
CA ALA A 275 -2.45 11.40 13.85
C ALA A 275 -0.99 11.14 13.50
N HIS A 276 -0.75 10.08 12.72
CA HIS A 276 0.59 9.64 12.36
C HIS A 276 0.64 9.03 10.96
N ALA A 277 1.83 9.06 10.37
CA ALA A 277 2.11 8.52 9.05
C ALA A 277 3.29 7.55 9.12
N VAL A 278 3.12 6.39 8.50
CA VAL A 278 4.15 5.33 8.44
C VAL A 278 4.36 4.87 7.01
N LEU A 279 5.58 4.43 6.70
CA LEU A 279 5.90 3.83 5.39
C LEU A 279 5.64 2.33 5.44
N VAL A 280 4.66 1.84 4.69
CA VAL A 280 4.40 0.41 4.55
C VAL A 280 5.37 -0.19 3.53
N THR A 281 6.11 -1.21 3.95
CA THR A 281 7.18 -1.83 3.16
C THR A 281 6.84 -3.25 2.73
N GLY A 282 5.83 -3.88 3.33
CA GLY A 282 5.34 -5.17 2.87
C GLY A 282 4.17 -5.73 3.67
N TYR A 283 3.56 -6.79 3.13
CA TYR A 283 2.55 -7.61 3.81
C TYR A 283 2.98 -9.07 3.85
N GLU A 284 2.57 -9.77 4.89
CA GLU A 284 2.70 -11.23 4.99
C GLU A 284 1.34 -11.90 4.82
N TYR A 285 1.34 -13.05 4.16
CA TYR A 285 0.14 -13.80 3.82
C TYR A 285 0.16 -15.23 4.36
N ASP A 286 -1.01 -15.74 4.77
CA ASP A 286 -1.20 -17.15 5.09
C ASP A 286 -1.42 -18.01 3.84
N ASP A 287 -1.61 -19.31 4.03
CA ASP A 287 -1.84 -20.29 2.96
C ASP A 287 -3.16 -20.06 2.19
N ASP A 288 -4.08 -19.30 2.76
CA ASP A 288 -5.36 -18.90 2.17
C ASP A 288 -5.30 -17.52 1.49
N GLY A 289 -4.15 -16.85 1.59
CA GLY A 289 -3.89 -15.51 1.03
C GLY A 289 -4.55 -14.40 1.80
N ASN A 290 -4.90 -14.62 3.05
CA ASN A 290 -5.29 -13.53 3.94
C ASN A 290 -4.03 -12.81 4.41
N ILE A 291 -4.12 -11.48 4.49
CA ILE A 291 -3.07 -10.66 5.10
C ILE A 291 -3.01 -11.00 6.59
N THR A 292 -1.87 -11.47 7.05
CA THR A 292 -1.65 -11.79 8.47
C THR A 292 -0.95 -10.64 9.19
N HIS A 293 0.00 -9.99 8.52
CA HIS A 293 0.84 -8.95 9.11
C HIS A 293 1.17 -7.85 8.11
N VAL A 294 1.39 -6.65 8.66
CA VAL A 294 1.90 -5.48 7.96
C VAL A 294 3.30 -5.19 8.48
N ILE A 295 4.23 -5.00 7.54
CA ILE A 295 5.61 -4.60 7.81
C ILE A 295 5.77 -3.14 7.39
N TYR A 296 6.26 -2.30 8.30
CA TYR A 296 6.32 -0.86 8.10
C TYR A 296 7.49 -0.22 8.87
N ASN A 297 7.87 0.98 8.47
CA ASN A 297 8.82 1.81 9.19
C ASN A 297 8.08 2.90 9.96
N ASP A 298 8.40 3.03 11.25
CA ASP A 298 7.81 4.02 12.13
C ASP A 298 8.88 5.00 12.62
N THR A 299 8.91 6.18 12.01
CA THR A 299 9.87 7.22 12.37
C THR A 299 9.51 7.93 13.67
N GLY A 300 8.27 7.80 14.16
CA GLY A 300 7.84 8.46 15.39
C GLY A 300 8.46 7.83 16.64
N ILE A 301 8.55 6.50 16.69
CA ILE A 301 9.31 5.77 17.72
C ILE A 301 10.75 5.44 17.30
N GLY A 302 11.15 5.85 16.10
CA GLY A 302 12.49 5.59 15.56
C GLY A 302 12.78 4.11 15.32
N ALA A 303 11.76 3.34 14.95
CA ALA A 303 11.85 1.91 14.77
C ALA A 303 11.57 1.53 13.32
N CYS A 304 12.58 0.93 12.67
CA CYS A 304 12.45 0.40 11.31
C CYS A 304 11.88 -1.04 11.35
N ASN A 305 11.31 -1.48 10.23
CA ASN A 305 10.87 -2.87 10.02
C ASN A 305 9.97 -3.43 11.14
N GLN A 306 9.07 -2.58 11.64
CA GLN A 306 8.05 -2.97 12.59
C GLN A 306 7.07 -3.92 11.95
N ARG A 307 6.55 -4.86 12.75
CA ARG A 307 5.61 -5.89 12.31
C ARG A 307 4.37 -5.82 13.21
N ALA A 308 3.24 -5.48 12.62
CA ALA A 308 1.94 -5.49 13.28
C ALA A 308 1.05 -6.57 12.66
N THR A 309 0.13 -7.14 13.42
CA THR A 309 -0.90 -8.00 12.84
C THR A 309 -1.80 -7.17 11.91
N ALA A 310 -2.46 -7.82 10.95
CA ALA A 310 -3.42 -7.16 10.07
C ALA A 310 -4.52 -6.43 10.87
N ALA A 311 -5.00 -7.03 11.97
CA ALA A 311 -5.99 -6.40 12.84
C ALA A 311 -5.46 -5.14 13.54
N GLN A 312 -4.23 -5.17 14.07
CA GLN A 312 -3.60 -3.99 14.69
C GLN A 312 -3.45 -2.85 13.67
N PHE A 313 -2.89 -3.15 12.50
CA PHE A 313 -2.68 -2.12 11.50
C PHE A 313 -4.02 -1.59 10.93
N GLN A 314 -5.03 -2.43 10.78
CA GLN A 314 -6.36 -1.97 10.40
C GLN A 314 -6.98 -1.06 11.48
N ASN A 315 -6.75 -1.32 12.76
CA ASN A 315 -7.16 -0.41 13.84
C ASN A 315 -6.46 0.95 13.74
N PHE A 316 -5.16 0.99 13.42
CA PHE A 316 -4.44 2.25 13.17
C PHE A 316 -5.13 3.10 12.09
N LEU A 317 -5.53 2.48 10.98
CA LEU A 317 -6.23 3.16 9.89
C LEU A 317 -7.64 3.62 10.31
N THR A 318 -8.40 2.74 10.97
CA THR A 318 -9.79 3.00 11.37
C THR A 318 -9.91 4.07 12.45
N ILE A 319 -9.04 4.04 13.47
CA ILE A 319 -9.06 5.04 14.55
C ILE A 319 -8.72 6.42 13.98
N GLY A 320 -7.73 6.51 13.10
CA GLY A 320 -7.40 7.77 12.42
C GLY A 320 -8.57 8.34 11.61
N ALA A 321 -9.31 7.48 10.90
CA ALA A 321 -10.50 7.90 10.17
C ALA A 321 -11.63 8.37 11.10
N ASN A 322 -11.90 7.63 12.19
CA ASN A 322 -12.92 7.99 13.17
C ASN A 322 -12.59 9.32 13.85
N ASN A 323 -11.32 9.52 14.22
CA ASN A 323 -10.86 10.77 14.83
C ASN A 323 -10.98 11.94 13.84
N ALA A 324 -10.66 11.75 12.56
CA ALA A 324 -10.88 12.79 11.54
C ALA A 324 -12.37 13.18 11.44
N VAL A 325 -13.26 12.19 11.35
CA VAL A 325 -14.72 12.41 11.26
C VAL A 325 -15.27 13.09 12.51
N ALA A 326 -14.86 12.66 13.70
CA ALA A 326 -15.28 13.26 14.97
C ALA A 326 -14.87 14.73 15.08
N ASN A 327 -13.78 15.13 14.42
CA ASN A 327 -13.30 16.50 14.35
C ASN A 327 -13.83 17.28 13.13
N GLY A 328 -14.81 16.74 12.39
CA GLY A 328 -15.43 17.41 11.25
C GLY A 328 -14.62 17.38 9.96
N PHE A 329 -13.60 16.52 9.87
CA PHE A 329 -12.76 16.34 8.69
C PHE A 329 -13.11 15.05 7.94
N SER A 330 -12.84 15.02 6.63
CA SER A 330 -12.87 13.76 5.88
C SER A 330 -11.70 12.86 6.31
N PRO A 331 -11.88 11.53 6.31
CA PRO A 331 -10.76 10.61 6.51
C PRO A 331 -9.58 10.93 5.59
N ASN A 332 -8.36 10.76 6.09
CA ASN A 332 -7.16 10.95 5.29
C ASN A 332 -6.90 9.69 4.44
N GLY A 333 -6.47 9.89 3.20
CA GLY A 333 -6.04 8.81 2.30
C GLY A 333 -4.60 8.36 2.56
N ALA A 334 -4.05 7.60 1.63
CA ALA A 334 -2.63 7.23 1.58
C ALA A 334 -1.94 7.85 0.37
N ALA A 335 -0.65 8.12 0.47
CA ALA A 335 0.18 8.46 -0.69
C ALA A 335 0.82 7.18 -1.24
N VAL A 336 0.83 7.02 -2.56
CA VAL A 336 1.45 5.87 -3.22
C VAL A 336 2.29 6.32 -4.41
N THR A 337 3.49 5.78 -4.57
CA THR A 337 4.33 6.08 -5.75
C THR A 337 3.67 5.54 -7.00
N ASN A 338 3.80 6.20 -8.16
CA ASN A 338 3.22 5.70 -9.41
C ASN A 338 4.06 4.57 -10.02
N ASN A 339 5.36 4.60 -9.77
CA ASN A 339 6.32 3.61 -10.24
C ASN A 339 6.84 2.74 -9.08
N PRO A 340 7.30 1.51 -9.36
CA PRO A 340 8.05 0.70 -8.41
C PRO A 340 9.30 1.44 -7.91
N ILE A 341 9.58 1.34 -6.62
CA ILE A 341 10.78 1.91 -5.99
C ILE A 341 11.62 0.84 -5.26
N TRP A 342 11.04 -0.33 -4.99
CA TRP A 342 11.70 -1.42 -4.29
C TRP A 342 12.10 -2.59 -5.16
#